data_AF-A0A7C3JR57-F1
#
_entry.id   AF-A0A7C3JR57-F1
#
_cell.length_a   1.000
_cell.length_b   1.000
_cell.length_c   1.000
_cell.angle_alpha   90.00
_cell.angle_beta   90.00
_cell.angle_gamma   90.00
#
_symmetry.space_group_name_H-M   'P 1'
#
loop_
_entity.id
_entity.type
_entity.pdbx_description
1 polymer ?
#
loop_
_entity_poly.entity_id
_entity_poly.type
_entity_poly.pdbx_seq_one_letter_code
_entity_poly.pdbx_strand_id
1 'polypeptide(L)'
;MRPASRCVLCRSRTRDSPSSRCRVIDGHVRLLGSLTVLGALTGCVTALPGALAPHRVEGDAIPERLARLAGDAARGREVLAGRDGNCLLCHAVPETGARFMGNLASPLSGVGARLSEGQLRLRIVDSTRLNPDAIMPSYYRVDGLNRVAEAWRGRPILTAQQVEDTVAYLLTLR
;
A
#
# COMPACT_ATOMS: atom_id res chain seq x y z
N MET A 1 25.89 28.19 22.73
CA MET A 1 26.98 28.59 23.66
C MET A 1 27.34 27.42 24.59
N ARG A 2 28.35 26.64 24.20
CA ARG A 2 29.50 26.11 24.97
C ARG A 2 30.28 25.16 24.02
N PRO A 3 31.62 25.13 24.08
CA PRO A 3 32.46 25.00 22.89
C PRO A 3 33.23 23.67 22.77
N ALA A 4 33.91 23.58 21.63
CA ALA A 4 34.78 22.53 21.11
C ALA A 4 35.91 22.05 22.04
N SER A 5 36.42 20.84 21.78
CA SER A 5 37.86 20.55 21.81
C SER A 5 38.24 19.42 20.83
N ARG A 6 39.16 19.77 19.94
CA ARG A 6 39.87 18.95 18.94
C ARG A 6 41.32 18.73 19.40
N CYS A 7 42.06 17.90 18.66
CA CYS A 7 43.50 17.55 18.75
C CYS A 7 43.82 16.42 19.75
N VAL A 8 44.64 15.42 19.40
CA VAL A 8 46.05 15.53 18.97
C VAL A 8 46.48 14.40 18.02
N LEU A 9 47.24 14.77 16.98
CA LEU A 9 48.10 13.90 16.16
C LEU A 9 49.41 13.55 16.89
N CYS A 10 49.90 12.31 16.73
CA CYS A 10 51.32 11.93 16.85
C CYS A 10 51.45 10.47 16.36
N ARG A 11 52.43 9.99 15.60
CA ARG A 11 53.62 10.56 14.95
C ARG A 11 54.18 9.45 14.05
N SER A 12 54.73 9.84 12.91
CA SER A 12 55.53 9.04 11.97
C SER A 12 56.90 8.61 12.52
N ARG A 13 57.38 7.41 12.14
CA ARG A 13 58.81 7.03 11.98
C ARG A 13 58.87 5.96 10.86
N THR A 14 59.37 6.21 9.65
CA THR A 14 60.75 6.39 9.13
C THR A 14 61.68 5.17 9.19
N ARG A 15 62.17 4.79 7.99
CA ARG A 15 63.47 4.17 7.64
C ARG A 15 63.65 2.70 8.10
N ASP A 16 64.23 1.76 7.36
CA ASP A 16 65.35 1.78 6.42
C ASP A 16 65.29 0.61 5.41
N SER A 17 65.98 0.80 4.28
CA SER A 17 66.36 -0.23 3.27
C SER A 17 67.58 -1.03 3.76
N PRO A 18 67.79 -2.29 3.31
CA PRO A 18 68.85 -2.46 2.32
C PRO A 18 68.57 -3.54 1.25
N SER A 19 69.45 -3.49 0.25
CA SER A 19 69.48 -4.09 -1.07
C SER A 19 69.70 -5.62 -1.14
N SER A 20 69.45 -6.11 -2.36
CA SER A 20 70.09 -7.26 -3.05
C SER A 20 69.48 -8.66 -2.89
N ARG A 21 68.74 -9.08 -3.92
CA ARG A 21 69.23 -10.05 -4.93
C ARG A 21 68.17 -10.30 -6.00
N CYS A 22 68.61 -10.14 -7.25
CA CYS A 22 67.92 -10.61 -8.44
C CYS A 22 67.87 -12.15 -8.40
N ARG A 23 66.69 -12.74 -8.55
CA ARG A 23 66.54 -14.15 -8.90
C ARG A 23 65.31 -14.31 -9.79
N VAL A 24 65.59 -14.59 -11.06
CA VAL A 24 64.61 -15.07 -12.04
C VAL A 24 64.26 -16.51 -11.63
N ILE A 25 62.99 -16.77 -11.37
CA ILE A 25 62.47 -18.12 -11.24
C ILE A 25 61.17 -18.15 -12.04
N ASP A 26 61.25 -18.75 -13.22
CA ASP A 26 60.10 -19.19 -14.01
C ASP A 26 59.26 -20.15 -13.16
N GLY A 27 58.00 -19.81 -12.97
CA GLY A 27 57.08 -20.59 -12.17
C GLY A 27 55.64 -20.34 -12.61
N HIS A 28 55.10 -21.28 -13.37
CA HIS A 28 53.70 -21.32 -13.78
C HIS A 28 52.77 -21.19 -12.56
N VAL A 29 52.06 -20.06 -12.45
CA VAL A 29 50.96 -19.90 -11.48
C VAL A 29 49.64 -20.00 -12.23
N ARG A 30 48.92 -21.07 -11.87
CA ARG A 30 47.59 -21.44 -12.36
C ARG A 30 46.56 -20.37 -12.01
N LEU A 31 45.71 -20.10 -12.98
CA LEU A 31 44.50 -19.28 -12.93
C LEU A 31 43.63 -19.66 -11.72
N LEU A 32 43.42 -18.73 -10.78
CA LEU A 32 42.43 -18.87 -9.71
C LEU A 32 41.56 -17.62 -9.61
N GLY A 33 40.30 -17.82 -10.03
CA GLY A 33 39.05 -17.25 -9.54
C GLY A 33 39.04 -15.83 -8.96
N SER A 34 38.24 -14.97 -9.58
CA SER A 34 37.57 -13.86 -8.88
C SER A 34 36.21 -13.61 -9.53
N LEU A 35 35.20 -14.37 -9.09
CA LEU A 35 33.81 -14.10 -9.41
C LEU A 35 33.30 -13.09 -8.38
N THR A 36 33.40 -11.80 -8.68
CA THR A 36 32.78 -10.73 -7.88
C THR A 36 31.26 -10.82 -8.03
N VAL A 37 30.60 -11.45 -7.07
CA VAL A 37 29.13 -11.40 -6.93
C VAL A 37 28.75 -10.03 -6.37
N LEU A 38 28.28 -9.16 -7.25
CA LEU A 38 27.71 -7.86 -6.88
C LEU A 38 26.31 -8.09 -6.30
N GLY A 39 26.21 -8.17 -4.98
CA GLY A 39 24.95 -8.36 -4.26
C GLY A 39 24.00 -7.17 -4.48
N ALA A 40 22.88 -7.42 -5.16
CA ALA A 40 21.79 -6.46 -5.29
C ALA A 40 21.08 -6.30 -3.93
N LEU A 41 21.30 -5.16 -3.29
CA LEU A 41 20.54 -4.72 -2.12
C LEU A 41 19.14 -4.28 -2.57
N THR A 42 18.23 -5.24 -2.70
CA THR A 42 16.81 -4.94 -2.93
C THR A 42 16.22 -4.42 -1.61
N GLY A 43 16.23 -3.10 -1.44
CA GLY A 43 15.65 -2.43 -0.28
C GLY A 43 14.14 -2.63 -0.18
N CYS A 44 13.66 -3.08 0.98
CA CYS A 44 12.24 -3.22 1.26
C CYS A 44 11.65 -1.82 1.49
N VAL A 45 10.97 -1.26 0.47
CA VAL A 45 10.21 -0.01 0.63
C VAL A 45 9.00 -0.30 1.50
N THR A 46 9.02 0.19 2.73
CA THR A 46 7.85 0.20 3.60
C THR A 46 6.99 1.41 3.22
N ALA A 47 5.80 1.16 2.69
CA ALA A 47 4.82 2.21 2.43
C ALA A 47 4.42 2.87 3.76
N LEU A 48 4.42 4.20 3.79
CA LEU A 48 3.98 4.97 4.96
C LEU A 48 2.50 4.68 5.24
N PRO A 49 2.12 4.40 6.50
CA PRO A 49 0.71 4.24 6.86
C PRO A 49 -0.07 5.51 6.53
N GLY A 50 -1.06 5.40 5.64
CA GLY A 50 -1.90 6.51 5.18
C GLY A 50 -1.66 6.97 3.74
N ALA A 51 -0.57 6.54 3.09
CA ALA A 51 -0.38 6.80 1.66
C ALA A 51 -1.34 5.95 0.82
N LEU A 52 -2.09 6.60 -0.08
CA LEU A 52 -2.94 5.89 -1.04
C LEU A 52 -2.08 5.09 -2.01
N ALA A 53 -2.45 3.82 -2.20
CA ALA A 53 -1.91 3.02 -3.30
C ALA A 53 -2.27 3.68 -4.65
N PRO A 54 -1.30 3.80 -5.58
CA PRO A 54 -1.59 4.31 -6.91
C PRO A 54 -2.57 3.38 -7.61
N HIS A 55 -3.52 3.96 -8.34
CA HIS A 55 -4.51 3.21 -9.11
C HIS A 55 -4.94 4.03 -10.32
N ARG A 56 -5.41 3.33 -11.35
CA ARG A 56 -5.94 3.94 -12.57
C ARG A 56 -7.43 3.66 -12.67
N VAL A 57 -8.18 4.69 -13.02
CA VAL A 57 -9.58 4.55 -13.41
C VAL A 57 -9.63 4.38 -14.93
N GLU A 58 -10.30 3.33 -15.39
CA GLU A 58 -10.54 3.03 -16.79
C GLU A 58 -12.05 2.93 -17.02
N GLY A 59 -12.61 3.90 -17.74
CA GLY A 59 -14.06 4.02 -17.87
C GLY A 59 -14.75 4.15 -16.51
N ASP A 60 -15.60 3.18 -16.18
CA ASP A 60 -16.35 3.11 -14.93
C ASP A 60 -15.79 2.08 -13.93
N ALA A 61 -14.50 1.73 -14.06
CA ALA A 61 -13.85 0.70 -13.26
C ALA A 61 -12.43 1.10 -12.78
N ILE A 62 -11.99 0.43 -11.72
CA ILE A 62 -10.57 0.29 -11.35
C ILE A 62 -10.21 -1.19 -11.55
N PRO A 63 -9.61 -1.57 -12.70
CA PRO A 63 -9.37 -2.98 -13.02
C PRO A 63 -8.37 -3.65 -12.07
N GLU A 64 -7.31 -2.92 -11.71
CA GLU A 64 -6.24 -3.43 -10.87
C GLU A 64 -6.59 -3.35 -9.37
N ARG A 65 -6.07 -4.30 -8.58
CA ARG A 65 -6.23 -4.31 -7.13
C ARG A 65 -5.40 -3.21 -6.46
N LEU A 66 -5.93 -2.63 -5.40
CA LEU A 66 -5.26 -1.61 -4.60
C LEU A 66 -4.25 -2.22 -3.61
N ALA A 67 -4.46 -3.47 -3.22
CA ALA A 67 -3.64 -4.20 -2.26
C ALA A 67 -2.97 -5.42 -2.90
N ARG A 68 -1.87 -5.86 -2.28
CA ARG A 68 -1.13 -7.04 -2.74
C ARG A 68 -1.88 -8.35 -2.50
N LEU A 69 -2.64 -8.44 -1.42
CA LEU A 69 -3.39 -9.64 -1.08
C LEU A 69 -4.73 -9.63 -1.80
N ALA A 70 -5.25 -10.82 -2.10
CA ALA A 70 -6.64 -10.97 -2.51
C ALA A 70 -7.58 -10.52 -1.37
N GLY A 71 -8.78 -10.05 -1.75
CA GLY A 71 -9.82 -9.72 -0.79
C GLY A 71 -10.38 -10.95 -0.09
N ASP A 72 -10.75 -10.79 1.17
CA ASP A 72 -11.41 -11.80 2.00
C ASP A 72 -12.87 -11.38 2.25
N ALA A 73 -13.82 -12.20 1.79
CA ALA A 73 -15.24 -11.89 1.90
C ALA A 73 -15.75 -11.85 3.36
N ALA A 74 -15.16 -12.63 4.27
CA ALA A 74 -15.56 -12.60 5.68
C ALA A 74 -15.16 -11.27 6.32
N ARG A 75 -13.92 -10.82 6.11
CA ARG A 75 -13.48 -9.49 6.54
C ARG A 75 -14.25 -8.37 5.83
N GLY A 76 -14.58 -8.55 4.55
CA GLY A 76 -15.38 -7.61 3.79
C GLY A 76 -16.77 -7.39 4.38
N ARG A 77 -17.43 -8.47 4.81
CA ARG A 77 -18.70 -8.40 5.53
C ARG A 77 -18.57 -7.60 6.83
N GLU A 78 -17.47 -7.80 7.57
CA GLU A 78 -17.20 -7.05 8.80
C GLU A 78 -16.97 -5.55 8.54
N VAL A 79 -16.23 -5.19 7.49
CA VAL A 79 -16.02 -3.79 7.10
C VAL A 79 -17.35 -3.14 6.69
N LEU A 80 -18.14 -3.83 5.87
CA LEU A 80 -19.43 -3.35 5.36
C LEU A 80 -20.43 -3.08 6.50
N ALA A 81 -20.51 -4.00 7.47
CA ALA A 81 -21.39 -3.89 8.63
C ALA A 81 -20.80 -3.08 9.80
N GLY A 82 -19.49 -2.83 9.77
CA GLY A 82 -18.75 -2.12 10.80
C GLY A 82 -18.94 -0.61 10.74
N ARG A 83 -18.40 0.10 11.74
CA ARG A 83 -18.55 1.56 11.86
C ARG A 83 -17.72 2.36 10.86
N ASP A 84 -16.63 1.79 10.35
CA ASP A 84 -15.76 2.47 9.39
C ASP A 84 -16.39 2.49 7.99
N GLY A 85 -16.89 1.35 7.51
CA GLY A 85 -17.62 1.26 6.25
C GLY A 85 -19.06 1.76 6.36
N ASN A 86 -19.73 1.44 7.47
CA ASN A 86 -21.08 1.86 7.85
C ASN A 86 -22.11 1.79 6.70
N CYS A 87 -21.95 0.83 5.79
CA CYS A 87 -22.70 0.80 4.54
C CYS A 87 -24.19 0.53 4.78
N LEU A 88 -24.48 -0.22 5.85
CA LEU A 88 -25.84 -0.53 6.30
C LEU A 88 -26.63 0.71 6.73
N LEU A 89 -26.00 1.86 6.98
CA LEU A 89 -26.71 3.11 7.23
C LEU A 89 -27.52 3.55 6.00
N CYS A 90 -27.04 3.23 4.79
CA CYS A 90 -27.64 3.70 3.54
C CYS A 90 -28.26 2.56 2.74
N HIS A 91 -27.66 1.37 2.77
CA HIS A 91 -28.02 0.23 1.93
C HIS A 91 -28.66 -0.90 2.74
N ALA A 92 -29.68 -1.53 2.16
CA ALA A 92 -30.16 -2.83 2.62
C ALA A 92 -29.26 -3.96 2.10
N VAL A 93 -28.82 -4.81 3.03
CA VAL A 93 -28.02 -6.03 2.78
C VAL A 93 -28.49 -7.17 3.72
N PRO A 94 -29.66 -7.78 3.45
CA PRO A 94 -30.24 -8.86 4.28
C PRO A 94 -29.28 -10.00 4.60
N GLU A 95 -28.34 -10.30 3.70
CA GLU A 95 -27.32 -11.35 3.80
C GLU A 95 -26.33 -11.12 4.96
N THR A 96 -26.26 -9.89 5.49
CA THR A 96 -25.50 -9.62 6.71
C THR A 96 -26.21 -10.11 7.97
N GLY A 97 -27.53 -10.34 7.94
CA GLY A 97 -28.33 -10.67 9.12
C GLY A 97 -28.50 -9.51 10.12
N ALA A 98 -28.05 -8.30 9.78
CA ALA A 98 -28.24 -7.14 10.65
C ALA A 98 -29.72 -6.75 10.73
N ARG A 99 -30.15 -6.25 11.89
CA ARG A 99 -31.58 -5.90 12.10
C ARG A 99 -31.97 -4.57 11.48
N PHE A 100 -31.07 -3.60 11.50
CA PHE A 100 -31.34 -2.23 11.06
C PHE A 100 -30.51 -1.91 9.84
N MET A 101 -31.19 -1.47 8.78
CA MET A 101 -30.58 -1.11 7.51
C MET A 101 -31.30 0.11 6.94
N GLY A 102 -30.55 0.95 6.22
CA GLY A 102 -31.07 2.10 5.51
C GLY A 102 -31.70 1.75 4.18
N ASN A 103 -32.42 2.73 3.64
CA ASN A 103 -33.05 2.71 2.33
C ASN A 103 -32.74 4.00 1.53
N LEU A 104 -31.69 4.73 1.92
CA LEU A 104 -31.25 5.94 1.22
C LEU A 104 -30.65 5.62 -0.14
N ALA A 105 -30.08 4.42 -0.28
CA ALA A 105 -29.48 3.94 -1.51
C ALA A 105 -30.00 2.53 -1.86
N SER A 106 -29.80 2.12 -3.11
CA SER A 106 -30.29 0.84 -3.63
C SER A 106 -29.77 -0.36 -2.83
N PRO A 107 -30.56 -1.44 -2.68
CA PRO A 107 -30.09 -2.66 -2.00
C PRO A 107 -28.87 -3.27 -2.70
N LEU A 108 -27.99 -3.90 -1.91
CA LEU A 108 -26.77 -4.54 -2.42
C LEU A 108 -26.94 -6.04 -2.71
N SER A 109 -28.08 -6.64 -2.37
CA SER A 109 -28.44 -7.97 -2.86
C SER A 109 -28.32 -8.04 -4.39
N GLY A 110 -27.73 -9.12 -4.89
CA GLY A 110 -27.48 -9.33 -6.32
C GLY A 110 -26.50 -8.35 -6.98
N VAL A 111 -25.78 -7.51 -6.23
CA VAL A 111 -24.84 -6.55 -6.84
C VAL A 111 -23.66 -7.25 -7.52
N GLY A 112 -23.20 -8.38 -6.98
CA GLY A 112 -22.11 -9.19 -7.55
C GLY A 112 -22.48 -9.89 -8.85
N ALA A 113 -23.78 -9.94 -9.20
CA ALA A 113 -24.26 -10.40 -10.50
C ALA A 113 -24.38 -9.25 -11.52
N ARG A 114 -24.48 -7.99 -11.06
CA ARG A 114 -24.74 -6.81 -11.89
C ARG A 114 -23.49 -6.01 -12.25
N LEU A 115 -22.47 -6.06 -11.40
CA LEU A 115 -21.26 -5.25 -11.53
C LEU A 115 -20.02 -6.14 -11.54
N SER A 116 -19.04 -5.77 -12.37
CA SER A 116 -17.72 -6.37 -12.33
C SER A 116 -16.95 -5.97 -11.07
N GLU A 117 -15.90 -6.73 -10.76
CA GLU A 117 -15.01 -6.45 -9.63
C GLU A 117 -14.43 -5.03 -9.68
N GLY A 118 -13.95 -4.58 -10.84
CA GLY A 118 -13.40 -3.24 -11.00
C GLY A 118 -14.44 -2.12 -10.87
N GLN A 119 -15.68 -2.37 -11.29
CA GLN A 119 -16.80 -1.44 -11.12
C GLN A 119 -17.23 -1.30 -9.65
N LEU A 120 -17.18 -2.41 -8.89
CA LEU A 120 -17.40 -2.38 -7.43
C LEU A 120 -16.28 -1.62 -6.73
N ARG A 121 -15.02 -1.88 -7.11
CA ARG A 121 -13.85 -1.18 -6.55
C ARG A 121 -13.95 0.33 -6.74
N LEU A 122 -14.29 0.81 -7.94
CA LEU A 122 -14.44 2.25 -8.18
C LEU A 122 -15.51 2.88 -7.29
N ARG A 123 -16.67 2.21 -7.10
CA ARG A 123 -17.75 2.73 -6.25
C ARG A 123 -17.31 2.91 -4.79
N ILE A 124 -16.51 1.99 -4.26
CA ILE A 124 -15.99 2.09 -2.90
C ILE A 124 -14.89 3.14 -2.82
N VAL A 125 -13.96 3.17 -3.78
CA VAL A 125 -12.86 4.12 -3.80
C VAL A 125 -13.38 5.55 -3.85
N ASP A 126 -14.22 5.83 -4.86
CA ASP A 126 -14.79 7.14 -5.09
C ASP A 126 -16.01 7.09 -6.04
N SER A 127 -17.20 6.97 -5.44
CA SER A 127 -18.47 7.03 -6.18
C SER A 127 -18.72 8.36 -6.89
N THR A 128 -18.07 9.46 -6.47
CA THR A 128 -18.27 10.77 -7.11
C THR A 128 -17.74 10.82 -8.54
N ARG A 129 -16.83 9.90 -8.90
CA ARG A 129 -16.35 9.73 -10.28
C ARG A 129 -17.42 9.17 -11.22
N LEU A 130 -18.43 8.49 -10.67
CA LEU A 130 -19.55 7.93 -11.42
C LEU A 130 -20.76 8.87 -11.41
N ASN A 131 -20.97 9.54 -10.28
CA ASN A 131 -22.02 10.55 -10.11
C ASN A 131 -21.49 11.66 -9.20
N PRO A 132 -21.20 12.87 -9.72
CA PRO A 132 -20.70 13.99 -8.92
C PRO A 132 -21.60 14.39 -7.73
N ASP A 133 -22.89 14.09 -7.82
CA ASP A 133 -23.89 14.37 -6.78
C ASP A 133 -24.10 13.18 -5.81
N ALA A 134 -23.22 12.17 -5.86
CA ALA A 134 -23.33 10.99 -5.00
C ALA A 134 -23.22 11.37 -3.51
N ILE A 135 -24.22 10.94 -2.73
CA ILE A 135 -24.19 11.03 -1.26
C ILE A 135 -23.32 9.91 -0.66
N MET A 136 -23.11 8.81 -1.39
CA MET A 136 -22.19 7.75 -0.97
C MET A 136 -20.77 8.35 -0.82
N PRO A 137 -20.11 8.17 0.34
CA PRO A 137 -18.78 8.73 0.55
C PRO A 137 -17.70 8.07 -0.33
N SER A 138 -16.66 8.83 -0.67
CA SER A 138 -15.40 8.26 -1.17
C SER A 138 -14.64 7.63 0.01
N TYR A 139 -14.51 6.30 0.06
CA TYR A 139 -13.87 5.62 1.21
C TYR A 139 -12.34 5.59 1.12
N TYR A 140 -11.78 5.81 -0.08
CA TYR A 140 -10.34 5.72 -0.34
C TYR A 140 -9.76 7.01 -0.96
N ARG A 141 -10.13 8.17 -0.39
CA ARG A 141 -9.70 9.51 -0.83
C ARG A 141 -9.18 10.32 0.36
N VAL A 142 -8.17 11.17 0.12
CA VAL A 142 -7.54 12.01 1.18
C VAL A 142 -7.47 13.50 0.83
N ASP A 143 -7.78 13.87 -0.41
CA ASP A 143 -7.69 15.20 -0.97
C ASP A 143 -9.06 15.74 -1.43
N GLY A 144 -9.16 17.05 -1.69
CA GLY A 144 -10.42 17.68 -2.07
C GLY A 144 -11.51 17.56 -0.99
N LEU A 145 -11.10 17.54 0.29
CA LEU A 145 -11.97 17.44 1.45
C LEU A 145 -11.98 18.75 2.24
N ASN A 146 -13.13 19.08 2.84
CA ASN A 146 -13.31 20.32 3.60
C ASN A 146 -13.48 20.01 5.09
N ARG A 147 -12.80 20.80 5.94
CA ARG A 147 -12.96 20.74 7.42
C ARG A 147 -12.72 19.35 8.02
N VAL A 148 -11.75 18.60 7.50
CA VAL A 148 -11.39 17.27 7.99
C VAL A 148 -10.83 17.36 9.42
N ALA A 149 -11.40 16.56 10.32
CA ALA A 149 -10.95 16.45 11.70
C ALA A 149 -9.48 16.00 11.74
N GLU A 150 -8.72 16.48 12.73
CA GLU A 150 -7.27 16.30 12.81
C GLU A 150 -6.84 14.83 12.72
N ALA A 151 -7.55 13.94 13.41
CA ALA A 151 -7.27 12.50 13.41
C ALA A 151 -7.37 11.81 12.03
N TRP A 152 -8.03 12.43 11.07
CA TRP A 152 -8.33 11.88 9.73
C TRP A 152 -7.60 12.60 8.58
N ARG A 153 -6.83 13.65 8.86
CA ARG A 153 -6.10 14.35 7.79
C ARG A 153 -5.07 13.42 7.14
N GLY A 154 -5.06 13.40 5.81
CA GLY A 154 -4.12 12.57 5.03
C GLY A 154 -4.35 11.06 5.16
N ARG A 155 -5.53 10.63 5.63
CA ARG A 155 -5.87 9.22 5.85
C ARG A 155 -7.22 8.89 5.21
N PRO A 156 -7.31 7.82 4.40
CA PRO A 156 -8.60 7.37 3.90
C PRO A 156 -9.43 6.74 5.04
N ILE A 157 -10.74 6.60 4.80
CA ILE A 157 -11.66 5.92 5.74
C ILE A 157 -11.31 4.43 5.79
N LEU A 158 -11.14 3.80 4.62
CA LEU A 158 -10.75 2.41 4.50
C LEU A 158 -9.30 2.30 4.02
N THR A 159 -8.60 1.25 4.44
CA THR A 159 -7.30 0.88 3.84
C THR A 159 -7.50 0.20 2.48
N ALA A 160 -6.43 0.12 1.68
CA ALA A 160 -6.46 -0.62 0.40
C ALA A 160 -7.02 -2.05 0.59
N GLN A 161 -6.56 -2.74 1.63
CA GLN A 161 -6.99 -4.10 1.89
C GLN A 161 -8.46 -4.19 2.30
N GLN A 162 -8.95 -3.24 3.11
CA GLN A 162 -10.37 -3.20 3.47
C GLN A 162 -11.26 -2.93 2.25
N VAL A 163 -10.80 -2.14 1.28
CA VAL A 163 -11.51 -1.98 0.00
C VAL A 163 -11.58 -3.33 -0.73
N GLU A 164 -10.46 -4.03 -0.90
CA GLU A 164 -10.43 -5.33 -1.57
C GLU A 164 -11.28 -6.39 -0.85
N ASP A 165 -11.23 -6.43 0.47
CA ASP A 165 -12.05 -7.32 1.28
C ASP A 165 -13.55 -7.02 1.07
N THR A 166 -13.93 -5.73 1.08
CA THR A 166 -15.33 -5.31 0.84
C THR A 166 -15.78 -5.68 -0.58
N VAL A 167 -14.95 -5.45 -1.60
CA VAL A 167 -15.25 -5.88 -2.98
C VAL A 167 -15.45 -7.39 -3.05
N ALA A 168 -14.59 -8.18 -2.38
CA ALA A 168 -14.71 -9.62 -2.34
C ALA A 168 -16.05 -10.08 -1.74
N TYR A 169 -16.53 -9.42 -0.67
CA TYR A 169 -17.86 -9.71 -0.11
C TYR A 169 -18.99 -9.32 -1.06
N LEU A 170 -18.93 -8.14 -1.69
CA LEU A 170 -19.98 -7.71 -2.63
C LEU A 170 -20.10 -8.64 -3.83
N LEU A 171 -19.01 -9.26 -4.28
CA LEU A 171 -19.02 -10.26 -5.35
C LEU A 171 -19.76 -11.56 -4.98
N THR A 172 -19.89 -11.87 -3.68
CA THR A 172 -20.66 -13.04 -3.22
C THR A 172 -22.16 -12.80 -3.21
N LEU A 173 -22.61 -11.53 -3.28
CA LEU A 173 -24.03 -11.16 -3.28
C LEU A 173 -24.61 -11.29 -4.69
N ARG A 174 -25.03 -12.49 -5.07
CA ARG A 174 -25.57 -12.81 -6.40
C ARG A 174 -27.05 -13.17 -6.34
#